data_AF-A0A0P1EVR7-F1
#
_entry.id   AF-A0A0P1EVR7-F1
#
_cell.length_a   1.000
_cell.length_b   1.000
_cell.length_c   1.000
_cell.angle_alpha   90.00
_cell.angle_beta   90.00
_cell.angle_gamma   90.00
#
_symmetry.space_group_name_H-M   'P 1'
#
loop_
_entity.id
_entity.type
_entity.pdbx_description
1 polymer ?
#
loop_
_entity_poly.entity_id
_entity_poly.type
_entity_poly.pdbx_seq_one_letter_code
_entity_poly.pdbx_strand_id
1 'polypeptide(L)'
;MQGGLFTSAVLHSILEKTNLKMSMMSLAGRVATALVLSAPLAFSAEDRSVDWSDLVDPSVQTYEDPFEDLSYQQIESLRTIVRNRELLNDPTLNEARMADSAAKINTALEELAEDGIDADWLIDQRWIVADRRKKAATAANPNLDGQTVTLAGYAIPAPLEADGTTVVYLVPERGMCSHTPPPNANQMIRARVGGDWSPSTMHEPVRLTGKLSIEETNHTFRVVDGNVPMSSSYVLEVSQTETMQDLMTGTSTTNDWAESVADRIRAAGNRKTGGAKASE
;
A
#
# COMPACT_ATOMS: atom_id res chain seq x y z
N MET A 1 -58.53 12.65 39.84
CA MET A 1 -57.75 11.96 40.88
C MET A 1 -56.44 12.70 40.98
N GLN A 2 -56.40 13.84 41.72
CA GLN A 2 -55.72 14.00 43.02
C GLN A 2 -54.40 13.19 43.08
N GLY A 3 -53.20 13.74 43.18
CA GLY A 3 -52.75 15.05 43.69
C GLY A 3 -51.97 14.86 44.99
N GLY A 4 -50.79 15.47 45.12
CA GLY A 4 -50.13 15.71 46.41
C GLY A 4 -48.99 14.76 46.78
N LEU A 5 -47.84 15.10 47.38
CA LEU A 5 -47.05 16.30 47.71
C LEU A 5 -46.26 15.91 48.99
N PHE A 6 -44.93 16.09 49.02
CA PHE A 6 -44.06 16.42 50.18
C PHE A 6 -44.03 15.41 51.37
N THR A 7 -43.03 15.31 52.26
CA THR A 7 -42.05 16.21 52.91
C THR A 7 -41.03 15.29 53.63
N SER A 8 -39.73 15.55 53.63
CA SER A 8 -38.93 16.28 54.64
C SER A 8 -38.83 15.65 56.05
N ALA A 9 -37.60 15.73 56.59
CA ALA A 9 -37.25 15.81 58.02
C ALA A 9 -37.35 14.53 58.87
N VAL A 10 -36.57 14.25 59.92
CA VAL A 10 -35.28 14.69 60.50
C VAL A 10 -35.17 13.92 61.84
N LEU A 11 -33.95 13.70 62.33
CA LEU A 11 -33.55 13.49 63.74
C LEU A 11 -33.93 12.21 64.52
N HIS A 12 -32.85 11.50 64.88
CA HIS A 12 -32.33 11.28 66.25
C HIS A 12 -33.02 10.34 67.25
N SER A 13 -32.11 9.77 68.05
CA SER A 13 -32.22 9.37 69.46
C SER A 13 -32.58 7.87 69.62
N ILE A 14 -31.87 7.03 70.39
CA ILE A 14 -31.47 7.16 71.80
C ILE A 14 -30.49 6.01 72.16
N LEU A 15 -29.44 6.36 72.93
CA LEU A 15 -28.75 5.67 74.05
C LEU A 15 -28.45 4.15 73.95
N GLU A 16 -27.23 3.68 74.23
CA GLU A 16 -26.74 3.56 75.61
C GLU A 16 -25.22 3.55 75.77
N LYS A 17 -24.79 4.13 76.90
CA LYS A 17 -23.44 4.20 77.44
C LYS A 17 -23.00 2.84 77.99
N THR A 18 -21.73 2.48 77.83
CA THR A 18 -20.93 1.93 78.95
C THR A 18 -19.44 2.20 78.76
N ASN A 19 -18.86 2.80 79.81
CA ASN A 19 -17.44 2.99 80.07
C ASN A 19 -16.62 1.68 79.99
N LEU A 20 -15.33 1.75 79.64
CA LEU A 20 -14.20 1.79 80.60
C LEU A 20 -12.89 1.25 79.96
N LYS A 21 -11.78 1.89 80.36
CA LYS A 21 -10.37 1.47 80.28
C LYS A 21 -9.59 1.66 78.98
N MET A 22 -8.98 2.85 78.95
CA MET A 22 -7.65 3.13 78.42
C MET A 22 -6.63 2.03 78.80
N SER A 23 -6.00 1.43 77.80
CA SER A 23 -4.71 0.75 77.93
C SER A 23 -3.83 1.21 76.77
N MET A 24 -2.87 2.07 77.09
CA MET A 24 -1.78 2.46 76.19
C MET A 24 -0.90 1.24 75.94
N MET A 25 -0.83 0.79 74.70
CA MET A 25 0.29 0.01 74.20
C MET A 25 0.75 0.61 72.88
N SER A 26 1.96 1.17 72.93
CA SER A 26 2.78 1.62 71.82
C SER A 26 2.81 0.57 70.70
N LEU A 27 2.48 0.98 69.48
CA LEU A 27 2.97 0.30 68.29
C LEU A 27 3.35 1.34 67.22
N ALA A 28 4.65 1.55 67.09
CA ALA A 28 5.27 2.26 66.00
C ALA A 28 4.95 1.55 64.67
N GLY A 29 3.91 2.00 63.98
CA GLY A 29 3.57 1.56 62.63
C GLY A 29 4.31 2.40 61.59
N ARG A 30 5.32 1.82 60.96
CA ARG A 30 6.00 2.38 59.77
C ARG A 30 4.96 2.60 58.66
N VAL A 31 4.72 3.86 58.28
CA VAL A 31 4.03 4.19 57.03
C VAL A 31 5.03 3.94 55.89
N ALA A 32 4.93 2.78 55.23
CA ALA A 32 5.62 2.52 53.99
C ALA A 32 4.78 3.10 52.84
N THR A 33 5.15 4.28 52.36
CA THR A 33 4.57 4.87 51.15
C THR A 33 4.99 4.01 49.95
N ALA A 34 4.05 3.22 49.42
CA ALA A 34 4.26 2.48 48.19
C ALA A 34 4.24 3.46 47.00
N LEU A 35 5.42 3.84 46.53
CA LEU A 35 5.59 4.58 45.28
C LEU A 35 5.33 3.61 44.11
N VAL A 36 4.13 3.67 43.53
CA VAL A 36 3.82 2.93 42.30
C VAL A 36 4.55 3.63 41.16
N LEU A 37 5.74 3.14 40.80
CA LEU A 37 6.38 3.51 39.54
C LEU A 37 5.53 2.91 38.41
N SER A 38 4.69 3.73 37.79
CA SER A 38 4.17 3.45 36.46
C SER A 38 5.32 3.55 35.47
N ALA A 39 6.03 2.43 35.24
CA ALA A 39 6.97 2.34 34.14
C ALA A 39 6.17 2.45 32.83
N PRO A 40 6.52 3.37 31.91
CA PRO A 40 5.94 3.34 30.58
C PRO A 40 6.32 2.02 29.94
N LEU A 41 5.31 1.27 29.47
CA LEU A 41 5.54 0.16 28.55
C LEU A 41 6.13 0.77 27.28
N ALA A 42 7.45 0.72 27.15
CA ALA A 42 8.08 0.91 25.86
C ALA A 42 7.63 -0.28 24.99
N PHE A 43 6.66 -0.03 24.10
CA PHE A 43 6.50 -0.89 22.93
C PHE A 43 7.82 -0.82 22.19
N SER A 44 8.61 -1.89 22.25
CA SER A 44 9.71 -2.09 21.31
C SER A 44 9.05 -2.09 19.94
N ALA A 45 9.36 -1.12 19.08
CA ALA A 45 9.03 -1.20 17.68
C ALA A 45 9.75 -2.46 17.17
N GLU A 46 9.00 -3.55 17.04
CA GLU A 46 9.51 -4.79 16.49
C GLU A 46 9.81 -4.49 15.03
N ASP A 47 11.10 -4.55 14.67
CA ASP A 47 11.53 -4.39 13.28
C ASP A 47 10.85 -5.49 12.46
N ARG A 48 9.81 -5.10 11.72
CA ARG A 48 9.02 -6.02 10.95
C ARG A 48 9.63 -6.11 9.56
N SER A 49 10.26 -7.24 9.27
CA SER A 49 10.55 -7.59 7.88
C SER A 49 9.21 -7.75 7.14
N VAL A 50 9.05 -7.02 6.04
CA VAL A 50 7.84 -7.06 5.20
C VAL A 50 8.21 -7.44 3.78
N ASP A 51 7.31 -8.16 3.11
CA ASP A 51 7.38 -8.42 1.68
C ASP A 51 6.54 -7.42 0.88
N TRP A 52 6.82 -7.30 -0.42
CA TRP A 52 6.06 -6.41 -1.30
C TRP A 52 4.55 -6.72 -1.30
N SER A 53 4.16 -8.00 -1.20
CA SER A 53 2.75 -8.39 -1.10
C SER A 53 2.07 -7.88 0.17
N ASP A 54 2.81 -7.63 1.25
CA ASP A 54 2.25 -7.12 2.50
C ASP A 54 1.86 -5.64 2.40
N LEU A 55 2.41 -4.89 1.44
CA LEU A 55 2.09 -3.47 1.24
C LEU A 55 0.68 -3.26 0.65
N VAL A 56 0.10 -4.30 0.07
CA VAL A 56 -1.20 -4.22 -0.60
C VAL A 56 -2.32 -4.44 0.41
N ASP A 57 -3.36 -3.60 0.39
CA ASP A 57 -4.56 -3.86 1.21
C ASP A 57 -5.35 -5.05 0.64
N PRO A 58 -5.39 -6.21 1.34
CA PRO A 58 -6.07 -7.40 0.83
C PRO A 58 -7.60 -7.22 0.77
N SER A 59 -8.17 -6.28 1.53
CA SER A 59 -9.62 -6.08 1.59
C SER A 59 -10.22 -5.51 0.30
N VAL A 60 -9.37 -5.01 -0.61
CA VAL A 60 -9.80 -4.39 -1.88
C VAL A 60 -9.25 -5.09 -3.12
N GLN A 61 -8.53 -6.21 -2.97
CA GLN A 61 -7.98 -6.94 -4.12
C GLN A 61 -8.98 -7.89 -4.75
N THR A 62 -10.02 -8.31 -4.02
CA THR A 62 -11.08 -9.16 -4.57
C THR A 62 -12.28 -8.31 -4.97
N TYR A 63 -12.50 -8.20 -6.28
CA TYR A 63 -13.66 -7.52 -6.84
C TYR A 63 -14.04 -8.14 -8.18
N GLU A 64 -15.29 -7.95 -8.58
CA GLU A 64 -15.76 -8.40 -9.89
C GLU A 64 -15.26 -7.45 -10.98
N ASP A 65 -14.59 -8.02 -11.98
CA ASP A 65 -14.08 -7.36 -13.16
C ASP A 65 -14.53 -8.11 -14.42
N PRO A 66 -15.72 -7.80 -14.96
CA PRO A 66 -16.26 -8.51 -16.11
C PRO A 66 -15.50 -8.22 -17.41
N PHE A 67 -14.45 -7.39 -17.37
CA PHE A 67 -13.58 -7.14 -18.52
C PHE A 67 -12.29 -7.98 -18.50
N GLU A 68 -11.97 -8.66 -17.39
CA GLU A 68 -10.71 -9.38 -17.20
C GLU A 68 -10.53 -10.51 -18.22
N ASP A 69 -11.59 -11.27 -18.46
CA ASP A 69 -11.57 -12.45 -19.33
C ASP A 69 -12.00 -12.17 -20.79
N LEU A 70 -12.29 -10.90 -21.13
CA LEU A 70 -12.70 -10.55 -22.48
C LEU A 70 -11.56 -10.74 -23.47
N SER A 71 -11.89 -11.35 -24.61
CA SER A 71 -10.95 -11.46 -25.72
C SER A 71 -10.64 -10.07 -26.31
N TYR A 72 -9.51 -9.99 -26.99
CA TYR A 72 -9.14 -8.77 -27.72
C TYR A 72 -10.25 -8.33 -28.69
N GLN A 73 -10.87 -9.29 -29.40
CA GLN A 73 -11.95 -9.00 -30.34
C GLN A 73 -13.17 -8.42 -29.63
N GLN A 74 -13.59 -9.02 -28.50
CA GLN A 74 -14.72 -8.53 -27.71
C GLN A 74 -14.48 -7.10 -27.18
N ILE A 75 -13.26 -6.80 -26.73
CA ILE A 75 -12.87 -5.44 -26.31
C ILE A 75 -12.95 -4.45 -27.48
N GLU A 76 -12.51 -4.83 -28.69
CA GLU A 76 -12.62 -3.97 -29.86
C GLU A 76 -14.07 -3.80 -30.33
N SER A 77 -14.95 -4.80 -30.19
CA SER A 77 -16.38 -4.67 -30.48
C SER A 77 -17.06 -3.71 -29.49
N LEU A 78 -16.76 -3.81 -28.18
CA LEU A 78 -17.23 -2.83 -27.18
C LEU A 78 -16.77 -1.40 -27.50
N ARG A 79 -15.49 -1.24 -27.87
CA ARG A 79 -14.94 0.05 -28.25
C ARG A 79 -15.59 0.60 -29.53
N THR A 80 -15.90 -0.27 -30.48
CA THR A 80 -16.63 0.08 -31.71
C THR A 80 -18.00 0.64 -31.36
N ILE A 81 -18.74 -0.02 -30.47
CA ILE A 81 -20.05 0.45 -30.00
C ILE A 81 -19.92 1.84 -29.36
N VAL A 82 -19.02 2.02 -28.38
CA VAL A 82 -18.85 3.28 -27.65
C VAL A 82 -18.48 4.44 -28.60
N ARG A 83 -17.46 4.25 -29.46
CA ARG A 83 -16.98 5.30 -30.38
C ARG A 83 -18.03 5.71 -31.40
N ASN A 84 -18.77 4.76 -31.98
CA ASN A 84 -19.78 5.08 -32.98
C ASN A 84 -21.03 5.69 -32.34
N ARG A 85 -21.40 5.29 -31.12
CA ARG A 85 -22.46 5.97 -30.36
C ARG A 85 -22.10 7.42 -30.05
N GLU A 86 -20.85 7.69 -29.66
CA GLU A 86 -20.36 9.05 -29.45
C GLU A 86 -20.38 9.86 -30.75
N LEU A 87 -19.95 9.27 -31.87
CA LEU A 87 -19.98 9.92 -33.19
C LEU A 87 -21.41 10.30 -33.60
N LEU A 88 -22.40 9.45 -33.32
CA LEU A 88 -23.82 9.74 -33.62
C LEU A 88 -24.40 10.90 -32.81
N ASN A 89 -23.72 11.38 -31.76
CA ASN A 89 -24.12 12.58 -31.03
C ASN A 89 -23.70 13.89 -31.73
N ASP A 90 -22.87 13.83 -32.78
CA ASP A 90 -22.47 15.00 -33.56
C ASP A 90 -23.62 15.48 -34.48
N PRO A 91 -24.19 16.69 -34.25
CA PRO A 91 -25.31 17.19 -35.04
C PRO A 91 -24.91 17.57 -36.49
N THR A 92 -23.63 17.60 -36.81
CA THR A 92 -23.12 17.94 -38.15
C THR A 92 -22.84 16.71 -39.01
N LEU A 93 -23.04 15.50 -38.46
CA LEU A 93 -22.76 14.26 -39.15
C LEU A 93 -23.71 14.06 -40.35
N ASN A 94 -23.15 13.68 -41.50
CA ASN A 94 -23.95 13.41 -42.68
C ASN A 94 -24.63 12.03 -42.63
N GLU A 95 -25.70 11.87 -43.41
CA GLU A 95 -26.53 10.66 -43.43
C GLU A 95 -25.75 9.38 -43.75
N ALA A 96 -24.83 9.43 -44.71
CA ALA A 96 -24.02 8.27 -45.07
C ALA A 96 -23.14 7.78 -43.90
N ARG A 97 -22.54 8.71 -43.15
CA ARG A 97 -21.74 8.37 -41.96
C ARG A 97 -22.60 7.94 -40.78
N MET A 98 -23.80 8.52 -40.62
CA MET A 98 -24.76 8.04 -39.62
C MET A 98 -25.15 6.58 -39.87
N ALA A 99 -25.46 6.22 -41.13
CA ALA A 99 -25.82 4.86 -41.51
C ALA A 99 -24.65 3.88 -41.32
N ASP A 100 -23.43 4.27 -41.70
CA ASP A 100 -22.21 3.46 -41.49
C ASP A 100 -21.95 3.21 -39.99
N SER A 101 -22.05 4.25 -39.14
CA SER A 101 -21.91 4.12 -37.69
C SER A 101 -22.98 3.21 -37.09
N ALA A 102 -24.24 3.34 -37.51
CA ALA A 102 -25.34 2.49 -37.04
C ALA A 102 -25.12 1.03 -37.43
N ALA A 103 -24.67 0.75 -38.65
CA ALA A 103 -24.35 -0.60 -39.10
C ALA A 103 -23.23 -1.22 -38.25
N LYS A 104 -22.15 -0.47 -38.00
CA LYS A 104 -21.03 -0.92 -37.15
C LYS A 104 -21.44 -1.23 -35.72
N ILE A 105 -22.32 -0.41 -35.14
CA ILE A 105 -22.86 -0.66 -33.80
C ILE A 105 -23.65 -1.98 -33.80
N ASN A 106 -24.55 -2.17 -34.77
CA ASN A 106 -25.38 -3.38 -34.83
C ASN A 106 -24.54 -4.64 -34.99
N THR A 107 -23.57 -4.64 -35.92
CA THR A 107 -22.66 -5.78 -36.10
C THR A 107 -21.89 -6.09 -34.81
N ALA A 108 -21.33 -5.08 -34.14
CA ALA A 108 -20.60 -5.30 -32.89
C ALA A 108 -21.50 -5.80 -31.74
N LEU A 109 -22.77 -5.36 -31.70
CA LEU A 109 -23.74 -5.88 -30.74
C LEU A 109 -24.09 -7.34 -31.01
N GLU A 110 -24.28 -7.72 -32.27
CA GLU A 110 -24.56 -9.10 -32.69
C GLU A 110 -23.39 -10.03 -32.35
N GLU A 111 -22.15 -9.65 -32.66
CA GLU A 111 -20.95 -10.41 -32.32
C GLU A 111 -20.82 -10.69 -30.83
N LEU A 112 -21.05 -9.68 -29.98
CA LEU A 112 -21.01 -9.85 -28.53
C LEU A 112 -22.17 -10.72 -28.02
N ALA A 113 -23.37 -10.56 -28.59
CA ALA A 113 -24.53 -11.34 -28.20
C ALA A 113 -24.40 -12.84 -28.56
N GLU A 114 -23.70 -13.19 -29.64
CA GLU A 114 -23.38 -14.59 -29.99
C GLU A 114 -22.56 -15.28 -28.90
N ASP A 115 -21.67 -14.54 -28.23
CA ASP A 115 -20.87 -15.01 -27.09
C ASP A 115 -21.62 -14.91 -25.74
N GLY A 116 -22.90 -14.50 -25.76
CA GLY A 116 -23.70 -14.31 -24.55
C GLY A 116 -23.32 -13.06 -23.74
N ILE A 117 -22.63 -12.10 -24.37
CA ILE A 117 -22.17 -10.88 -23.71
C ILE A 117 -23.22 -9.77 -23.86
N ASP A 118 -23.67 -9.24 -22.74
CA ASP A 118 -24.49 -8.03 -22.69
C ASP A 118 -23.58 -6.78 -22.79
N ALA A 119 -23.49 -6.23 -24.00
CA ALA A 119 -22.64 -5.09 -24.30
C ALA A 119 -23.05 -3.82 -23.53
N ASP A 120 -24.35 -3.56 -23.39
CA ASP A 120 -24.86 -2.36 -22.72
C ASP A 120 -24.56 -2.43 -21.22
N TRP A 121 -24.83 -3.58 -20.60
CA TRP A 121 -24.47 -3.82 -19.21
C TRP A 121 -22.96 -3.68 -18.98
N LEU A 122 -22.11 -4.27 -19.82
CA LEU A 122 -20.66 -4.14 -19.71
C LEU A 122 -20.21 -2.68 -19.83
N ILE A 123 -20.72 -1.94 -20.81
CA ILE A 123 -20.39 -0.52 -21.00
C ILE A 123 -20.76 0.30 -19.76
N ASP A 124 -21.84 -0.03 -19.06
CA ASP A 124 -22.22 0.60 -17.80
C ASP A 124 -21.29 0.24 -16.63
N GLN A 125 -20.70 -0.96 -16.63
CA GLN A 125 -19.72 -1.37 -15.62
C GLN A 125 -18.37 -0.62 -15.72
N ARG A 126 -18.07 0.06 -16.83
CA ARG A 126 -16.75 0.65 -17.11
C ARG A 126 -16.20 1.52 -15.96
N TRP A 127 -17.05 2.36 -15.37
CA TRP A 127 -16.62 3.30 -14.34
C TRP A 127 -16.53 2.63 -12.97
N ILE A 128 -17.41 1.65 -12.71
CA ILE A 128 -17.41 0.86 -11.47
C ILE A 128 -16.11 0.04 -11.40
N VAL A 129 -15.76 -0.61 -12.50
CA VAL A 129 -14.52 -1.40 -12.60
C VAL A 129 -13.29 -0.51 -12.58
N ALA A 130 -13.32 0.64 -13.28
CA ALA A 130 -12.21 1.60 -13.23
C ALA A 130 -11.93 2.10 -11.79
N ASP A 131 -12.98 2.38 -11.02
CA ASP A 131 -12.85 2.76 -9.60
C ASP A 131 -12.28 1.62 -8.75
N ARG A 132 -12.78 0.39 -8.93
CA ARG A 132 -12.27 -0.81 -8.24
C ARG A 132 -10.79 -1.06 -8.54
N ARG A 133 -10.41 -1.05 -9.82
CA ARG A 133 -9.00 -1.19 -10.27
C ARG A 133 -8.12 -0.09 -9.69
N LYS A 134 -8.59 1.16 -9.71
CA LYS A 134 -7.86 2.28 -9.11
C LYS A 134 -7.65 2.05 -7.62
N LYS A 135 -8.70 1.69 -6.89
CA LYS A 135 -8.64 1.40 -5.46
C LYS A 135 -7.67 0.26 -5.17
N ALA A 136 -7.70 -0.82 -5.93
CA ALA A 136 -6.78 -1.95 -5.79
C ALA A 136 -5.32 -1.56 -6.04
N ALA A 137 -5.07 -0.63 -6.98
CA ALA A 137 -3.75 -0.12 -7.32
C ALA A 137 -3.20 0.94 -6.35
N THR A 138 -4.04 1.58 -5.54
CA THR A 138 -3.61 2.66 -4.64
C THR A 138 -3.77 2.34 -3.16
N ALA A 139 -4.66 1.43 -2.77
CA ALA A 139 -4.90 1.12 -1.36
C ALA A 139 -3.67 0.48 -0.71
N ALA A 140 -3.12 1.20 0.27
CA ALA A 140 -2.08 0.76 1.16
C ALA A 140 -2.66 -0.08 2.31
N ASN A 141 -1.93 -1.12 2.74
CA ASN A 141 -2.29 -1.94 3.89
C ASN A 141 -2.30 -1.10 5.18
N PRO A 142 -3.48 -0.87 5.80
CA PRO A 142 -3.61 -0.02 6.97
C PRO A 142 -2.85 -0.56 8.20
N ASN A 143 -2.50 -1.84 8.22
CA ASN A 143 -1.75 -2.45 9.33
C ASN A 143 -0.27 -2.06 9.35
N LEU A 144 0.24 -1.43 8.28
CA LEU A 144 1.64 -0.98 8.19
C LEU A 144 1.80 0.52 8.46
N ASP A 145 0.71 1.27 8.61
CA ASP A 145 0.78 2.70 8.89
C ASP A 145 1.45 2.97 10.25
N GLY A 146 2.46 3.83 10.23
CA GLY A 146 3.26 4.20 11.39
C GLY A 146 4.22 3.13 11.91
N GLN A 147 4.26 1.94 11.30
CA GLN A 147 5.13 0.84 11.73
C GLN A 147 6.58 1.05 11.28
N THR A 148 7.52 0.52 12.06
CA THR A 148 8.90 0.36 11.60
C THR A 148 8.99 -0.92 10.77
N VAL A 149 9.38 -0.79 9.50
CA VAL A 149 9.48 -1.91 8.57
C VAL A 149 10.87 -2.00 7.98
N THR A 150 11.27 -3.22 7.63
CA THR A 150 12.44 -3.51 6.82
C THR A 150 12.01 -4.14 5.51
N LEU A 151 12.29 -3.47 4.41
CA LEU A 151 11.93 -3.92 3.07
C LEU A 151 13.12 -3.79 2.12
N ALA A 152 13.29 -4.79 1.27
CA ALA A 152 14.34 -4.80 0.26
C ALA A 152 13.78 -4.64 -1.15
N GLY A 153 14.55 -3.98 -2.01
CA GLY A 153 14.16 -3.65 -3.37
C GLY A 153 15.26 -2.93 -4.12
N TYR A 154 14.88 -2.14 -5.12
CA TYR A 154 15.78 -1.37 -5.95
C TYR A 154 15.51 0.12 -5.80
N ALA A 155 16.51 0.89 -5.39
CA ALA A 155 16.40 2.33 -5.22
C ALA A 155 16.63 3.06 -6.55
N ILE A 156 15.72 4.00 -6.85
CA ILE A 156 15.82 4.94 -7.96
C ILE A 156 16.07 6.32 -7.36
N PRO A 157 17.22 6.97 -7.64
CA PRO A 157 17.49 8.30 -7.11
C PRO A 157 16.50 9.34 -7.65
N ALA A 158 15.94 10.16 -6.76
CA ALA A 158 15.10 11.29 -7.10
C ALA A 158 15.85 12.62 -6.90
N PRO A 159 15.36 13.74 -7.46
CA PRO A 159 15.84 15.06 -7.09
C PRO A 159 15.76 15.27 -5.57
N LEU A 160 16.75 15.96 -4.99
CA LEU A 160 16.76 16.33 -3.58
C LEU A 160 15.51 17.15 -3.23
N GLU A 161 15.04 17.01 -1.99
CA GLU A 161 14.04 17.92 -1.45
C GLU A 161 14.61 19.33 -1.25
N ALA A 162 13.72 20.30 -1.04
CA ALA A 162 14.09 21.70 -0.85
C ALA A 162 14.98 21.93 0.38
N ASP A 163 14.90 21.06 1.39
CA ASP A 163 15.74 21.07 2.58
C ASP A 163 17.07 20.31 2.40
N GLY A 164 17.32 19.77 1.20
CA GLY A 164 18.51 18.98 0.88
C GLY A 164 18.38 17.49 1.19
N THR A 165 17.23 17.01 1.68
CA THR A 165 17.03 15.59 1.99
C THR A 165 17.16 14.73 0.72
N THR A 166 17.93 13.65 0.82
CA THR A 166 18.04 12.63 -0.22
C THR A 166 16.74 11.84 -0.31
N VAL A 167 16.17 11.75 -1.51
CA VAL A 167 14.97 10.95 -1.76
C VAL A 167 15.28 9.88 -2.79
N VAL A 168 14.77 8.68 -2.54
CA VAL A 168 14.77 7.58 -3.50
C VAL A 168 13.36 6.99 -3.63
N TYR A 169 13.05 6.41 -4.78
CA TYR A 169 11.89 5.56 -4.94
C TYR A 169 12.33 4.11 -4.88
N LEU A 170 11.79 3.35 -3.93
CA LEU A 170 12.03 1.91 -3.83
C LEU A 170 10.97 1.17 -4.65
N VAL A 171 11.41 0.24 -5.48
CA VAL A 171 10.55 -0.62 -6.34
C VAL A 171 10.94 -2.10 -6.20
N PRO A 172 10.01 -3.04 -6.46
CA PRO A 172 10.25 -4.48 -6.27
C PRO A 172 11.23 -5.09 -7.27
N GLU A 173 11.30 -4.54 -8.50
CA GLU A 173 12.09 -5.13 -9.57
C GLU A 173 13.01 -4.11 -10.24
N ARG A 174 14.18 -4.61 -10.66
CA ARG A 174 15.16 -3.84 -11.41
C ARG A 174 14.60 -3.44 -12.78
N GLY A 175 14.72 -2.16 -13.13
CA GLY A 175 14.31 -1.62 -14.42
C GLY A 175 12.89 -1.07 -14.47
N MET A 176 12.12 -1.15 -13.38
CA MET A 176 10.83 -0.46 -13.23
C MET A 176 10.98 1.06 -13.30
N CYS A 177 9.99 1.75 -13.85
CA CYS A 177 10.03 3.19 -14.11
C CYS A 177 11.09 3.63 -15.15
N SER A 178 11.66 2.68 -15.89
CA SER A 178 12.50 2.93 -17.06
C SER A 178 12.03 1.98 -18.17
N HIS A 179 12.73 0.85 -18.34
CA HIS A 179 12.46 -0.13 -19.40
C HIS A 179 11.16 -0.89 -19.19
N THR A 180 10.71 -0.98 -17.94
CA THR A 180 9.41 -1.57 -17.58
C THR A 180 8.54 -0.49 -16.94
N PRO A 181 7.21 -0.56 -17.12
CA PRO A 181 6.29 0.42 -16.55
C PRO A 181 6.47 0.59 -15.03
N PRO A 182 6.13 1.76 -14.48
CA PRO A 182 6.05 1.94 -13.04
C PRO A 182 5.10 0.91 -12.40
N PRO A 183 5.41 0.39 -11.20
CA PRO A 183 4.47 -0.41 -10.43
C PRO A 183 3.27 0.44 -9.98
N ASN A 184 2.25 -0.24 -9.43
CA ASN A 184 1.13 0.41 -8.75
C ASN A 184 1.61 1.29 -7.58
N ALA A 185 0.81 2.28 -7.18
CA ALA A 185 1.21 3.22 -6.14
C ALA A 185 1.43 2.56 -4.77
N ASN A 186 0.64 1.53 -4.45
CA ASN A 186 0.84 0.69 -3.26
C ASN A 186 1.99 -0.33 -3.37
N GLN A 187 2.74 -0.30 -4.48
CA GLN A 187 3.93 -1.10 -4.77
C GLN A 187 5.15 -0.22 -5.13
N MET A 188 5.11 1.04 -4.73
CA MET A 188 6.20 1.99 -4.82
C MET A 188 6.31 2.71 -3.48
N ILE A 189 7.51 2.91 -2.96
CA ILE A 189 7.73 3.67 -1.72
C ILE A 189 8.61 4.87 -2.01
N ARG A 190 8.15 6.05 -1.60
CA ARG A 190 8.98 7.26 -1.55
C ARG A 190 9.78 7.25 -0.25
N ALA A 191 11.06 6.94 -0.33
CA ALA A 191 11.93 6.86 0.84
C ALA A 191 12.77 8.13 0.99
N ARG A 192 12.67 8.77 2.16
CA ARG A 192 13.51 9.89 2.58
C ARG A 192 14.67 9.32 3.38
N VAL A 193 15.88 9.54 2.89
CA VAL A 193 17.09 8.89 3.42
C VAL A 193 17.91 9.89 4.22
N GLY A 194 18.10 9.58 5.50
CA GLY A 194 19.01 10.30 6.37
C GLY A 194 20.47 9.94 6.10
N GLY A 195 21.37 10.90 6.35
CA GLY A 195 22.82 10.71 6.24
C GLY A 195 23.36 10.89 4.82
N ASP A 196 24.59 10.40 4.60
CA ASP A 196 25.36 10.67 3.38
C ASP A 196 25.18 9.61 2.28
N TRP A 197 24.27 8.65 2.47
CA TRP A 197 24.03 7.62 1.46
C TRP A 197 23.19 8.16 0.32
N SER A 198 23.62 7.87 -0.91
CA SER A 198 22.84 8.04 -2.12
C SER A 198 23.16 6.89 -3.09
N PRO A 199 22.18 6.40 -3.89
CA PRO A 199 22.44 5.39 -4.89
C PRO A 199 23.51 5.86 -5.88
N SER A 200 24.53 5.03 -6.09
CA SER A 200 25.58 5.23 -7.08
C SER A 200 25.12 4.89 -8.50
N THR A 201 24.04 4.12 -8.61
CA THR A 201 23.47 3.66 -9.89
C THR A 201 21.95 3.78 -9.90
N MET A 202 21.36 3.82 -11.10
CA MET A 202 19.92 3.63 -11.25
C MET A 202 19.55 2.18 -10.90
N HIS A 203 18.51 2.00 -10.08
CA HIS A 203 18.05 0.69 -9.58
C HIS A 203 19.11 -0.04 -8.75
N GLU A 204 19.69 0.64 -7.77
CA GLU A 204 20.65 0.03 -6.85
C GLU A 204 19.92 -0.89 -5.86
N PRO A 205 20.30 -2.18 -5.75
CA PRO A 205 19.70 -3.08 -4.76
C PRO A 205 20.06 -2.64 -3.35
N VAL A 206 19.03 -2.51 -2.52
CA VAL A 206 19.15 -2.00 -1.14
C VAL A 206 18.09 -2.64 -0.26
N ARG A 207 18.39 -2.74 1.03
CA ARG A 207 17.42 -2.99 2.09
C ARG A 207 17.31 -1.74 2.95
N LEU A 208 16.09 -1.24 3.10
CA LEU A 208 15.79 -0.03 3.88
C LEU A 208 14.97 -0.41 5.09
N THR A 209 15.38 0.11 6.24
CA THR A 209 14.61 0.04 7.50
C THR A 209 14.22 1.44 7.90
N GLY A 210 12.96 1.62 8.29
CA GLY A 210 12.47 2.95 8.67
C GLY A 210 11.01 2.95 9.09
N LYS A 211 10.52 4.13 9.46
CA LYS A 211 9.09 4.31 9.79
C LYS A 211 8.30 4.51 8.50
N LEU A 212 7.40 3.57 8.21
CA LEU A 212 6.49 3.63 7.07
C LEU A 212 5.23 4.42 7.46
N SER A 213 4.79 5.33 6.61
CA SER A 213 3.52 6.05 6.76
C SER A 213 2.73 5.97 5.46
N ILE A 214 1.41 5.86 5.56
CA ILE A 214 0.53 5.91 4.40
C ILE A 214 0.32 7.37 4.01
N GLU A 215 0.94 7.77 2.91
CA GLU A 215 0.83 9.12 2.36
C GLU A 215 0.91 9.04 0.84
N GLU A 216 -0.12 9.58 0.17
CA GLU A 216 -0.13 9.65 -1.28
C GLU A 216 0.80 10.75 -1.78
N THR A 217 1.78 10.36 -2.59
CA THR A 217 2.72 11.27 -3.23
C THR A 217 2.73 11.04 -4.74
N ASN A 218 2.95 12.10 -5.50
CA ASN A 218 3.08 12.02 -6.96
C ASN A 218 4.10 13.05 -7.44
N HIS A 219 5.24 12.58 -7.93
CA HIS A 219 6.28 13.44 -8.48
C HIS A 219 6.70 12.96 -9.86
N THR A 220 6.76 13.88 -10.81
CA THR A 220 7.27 13.60 -12.16
C THR A 220 8.69 14.12 -12.28
N PHE A 221 9.62 13.24 -12.60
CA PHE A 221 11.00 13.62 -12.94
C PHE A 221 11.56 12.71 -14.02
N ARG A 222 12.70 13.13 -14.60
CA ARG A 222 13.36 12.37 -15.66
C ARG A 222 14.17 11.23 -15.07
N VAL A 223 13.88 10.01 -15.51
CA VAL A 223 14.63 8.78 -15.23
C VAL A 223 15.46 8.43 -16.48
N VAL A 224 15.74 7.15 -16.76
CA VAL A 224 16.55 6.73 -17.92
C VAL A 224 15.83 7.04 -19.23
N ASP A 225 14.58 6.57 -19.38
CA ASP A 225 13.88 6.56 -20.66
C ASP A 225 12.99 7.80 -20.90
N GLY A 226 12.85 8.68 -19.91
CA GLY A 226 12.05 9.89 -20.04
C GLY A 226 11.51 10.40 -18.70
N ASN A 227 10.52 11.29 -18.79
CA ASN A 227 9.79 11.77 -17.62
C ASN A 227 8.79 10.71 -17.18
N VAL A 228 8.83 10.35 -15.89
CA VAL A 228 7.98 9.30 -15.33
C VAL A 228 7.25 9.83 -14.10
N PRO A 229 5.92 9.67 -14.00
CA PRO A 229 5.19 9.96 -12.78
C PRO A 229 5.48 8.86 -11.75
N MET A 230 6.07 9.24 -10.62
CA MET A 230 6.32 8.37 -9.48
C MET A 230 5.18 8.57 -8.48
N SER A 231 4.13 7.77 -8.63
CA SER A 231 3.01 7.75 -7.69
C SER A 231 3.26 6.68 -6.63
N SER A 232 3.19 7.06 -5.36
CA SER A 232 3.41 6.17 -4.22
C SER A 232 2.35 6.41 -3.16
N SER A 233 1.86 5.33 -2.55
CA SER A 233 0.93 5.38 -1.41
C SER A 233 1.66 5.37 -0.05
N TYR A 234 2.99 5.37 -0.07
CA TYR A 234 3.83 5.19 1.11
C TYR A 234 5.00 6.16 1.13
N VAL A 235 5.24 6.75 2.30
CA VAL A 235 6.49 7.44 2.61
C VAL A 235 7.25 6.63 3.67
N LEU A 236 8.54 6.40 3.43
CA LEU A 236 9.43 5.73 4.38
C LEU A 236 10.48 6.73 4.87
N GLU A 237 10.46 7.02 6.16
CA GLU A 237 11.54 7.75 6.83
C GLU A 237 12.62 6.76 7.25
N VAL A 238 13.70 6.70 6.47
CA VAL A 238 14.73 5.66 6.60
C VAL A 238 15.64 5.94 7.78
N SER A 239 15.74 4.97 8.69
CA SER A 239 16.66 4.98 9.83
C SER A 239 17.91 4.14 9.59
N GLN A 240 17.86 3.15 8.69
CA GLN A 240 19.00 2.31 8.34
C GLN A 240 18.94 1.90 6.87
N THR A 241 20.11 1.89 6.25
CA THR A 241 20.31 1.49 4.86
C THR A 241 21.37 0.39 4.82
N GLU A 242 21.03 -0.76 4.24
CA GLU A 242 21.95 -1.85 3.96
C GLU A 242 22.10 -1.98 2.43
N THR A 243 23.30 -1.65 1.94
CA THR A 243 23.64 -1.79 0.51
C THR A 243 23.91 -3.25 0.15
N MET A 244 24.00 -3.55 -1.14
CA MET A 244 24.44 -4.88 -1.59
C MET A 244 25.77 -5.32 -0.97
N GLN A 245 26.70 -4.39 -0.75
CA GLN A 245 27.98 -4.72 -0.13
C GLN A 245 27.81 -5.14 1.34
N ASP A 246 26.94 -4.45 2.08
CA ASP A 246 26.63 -4.79 3.47
C ASP A 246 25.93 -6.15 3.57
N LEU A 247 24.98 -6.40 2.66
CA LEU A 247 24.26 -7.67 2.55
C LEU A 247 25.18 -8.86 2.23
N MET A 248 26.19 -8.64 1.38
CA MET A 248 27.13 -9.68 0.96
C MET A 248 28.23 -9.96 2.01
N THR A 249 28.49 -9.02 2.91
CA THR A 249 29.56 -9.14 3.92
C THR A 249 29.08 -9.65 5.28
N GLY A 250 27.79 -9.95 5.43
CA GLY A 250 27.25 -10.76 6.53
C GLY A 250 27.02 -10.01 7.84
N THR A 251 27.02 -8.67 7.84
CA THR A 251 26.64 -7.85 9.01
C THR A 251 25.14 -7.79 9.27
N SER A 252 24.34 -8.53 8.51
CA SER A 252 22.88 -8.46 8.52
C SER A 252 22.28 -9.58 9.39
N THR A 253 21.45 -9.19 10.36
CA THR A 253 20.74 -10.08 11.27
C THR A 253 19.55 -10.70 10.51
N THR A 254 19.64 -11.98 10.17
CA THR A 254 18.61 -12.87 9.55
C THR A 254 18.18 -12.53 8.11
N ASN A 255 18.45 -13.44 7.15
CA ASN A 255 18.25 -13.18 5.71
C ASN A 255 17.73 -14.39 4.90
N ASP A 256 16.41 -14.55 4.78
CA ASP A 256 15.82 -15.42 3.73
C ASP A 256 15.85 -14.72 2.35
N TRP A 257 15.80 -13.38 2.33
CA TRP A 257 15.78 -12.60 1.08
C TRP A 257 17.16 -12.44 0.42
N ALA A 258 18.24 -12.27 1.19
CA ALA A 258 19.59 -12.19 0.60
C ALA A 258 19.97 -13.52 -0.06
N GLU A 259 19.56 -14.65 0.53
CA GLU A 259 19.66 -15.96 -0.10
C GLU A 259 18.80 -16.05 -1.37
N SER A 260 17.53 -15.61 -1.35
CA SER A 260 16.66 -15.66 -2.53
C SER A 260 17.16 -14.78 -3.69
N VAL A 261 17.73 -13.60 -3.41
CA VAL A 261 18.33 -12.73 -4.43
C VAL A 261 19.65 -13.32 -4.93
N ALA A 262 20.51 -13.81 -4.03
CA ALA A 262 21.74 -14.49 -4.43
C ALA A 262 21.45 -15.74 -5.28
N ASP A 263 20.41 -16.51 -4.94
CA ASP A 263 19.93 -17.67 -5.70
C ASP A 263 19.40 -17.25 -7.07
N ARG A 264 18.60 -16.17 -7.16
CA ARG A 264 18.10 -15.63 -8.44
C ARG A 264 19.24 -15.12 -9.33
N ILE A 265 20.24 -14.45 -8.75
CA ILE A 265 21.43 -13.99 -9.47
C ILE A 265 22.28 -15.19 -9.94
N ARG A 266 22.51 -16.20 -9.09
CA ARG A 266 23.21 -17.45 -9.46
C ARG A 266 22.46 -18.21 -10.55
N ALA A 267 21.15 -18.32 -10.46
CA ALA A 267 20.30 -18.97 -11.47
C ALA A 267 20.29 -18.22 -12.82
N ALA A 268 20.41 -16.90 -12.81
CA ALA A 268 20.57 -16.10 -14.03
C ALA A 268 21.96 -16.24 -14.65
N GLY A 269 23.00 -16.42 -13.83
CA GLY A 269 24.37 -16.71 -14.27
C GLY A 269 24.51 -18.07 -14.96
N ASN A 270 23.95 -19.13 -14.37
CA ASN A 270 24.01 -20.49 -14.92
C ASN A 270 23.20 -20.67 -16.22
N ARG A 271 22.15 -19.86 -16.44
CA ARG A 271 21.42 -19.87 -17.72
C ARG A 271 22.22 -19.28 -18.89
N LYS A 272 23.21 -18.42 -18.64
CA LYS A 272 24.06 -17.84 -19.69
C LYS A 272 25.22 -18.75 -20.13
N THR A 273 25.54 -19.80 -19.39
CA THR A 273 26.63 -20.74 -19.72
C THR A 273 26.14 -22.09 -20.24
N GLY A 274 24.84 -22.37 -20.20
CA GLY A 274 24.23 -23.65 -20.57
C GLY A 274 23.60 -23.69 -21.97
N GLY A 275 24.30 -23.18 -22.99
CA GLY A 275 23.76 -23.08 -24.36
C GLY A 275 24.79 -23.37 -25.44
N ALA A 276 25.47 -24.52 -25.39
CA ALA A 276 26.21 -25.05 -26.53
C ALA A 276 26.13 -26.58 -26.62
N LYS A 277 25.37 -27.02 -27.64
CA LYS A 277 25.40 -28.31 -28.37
C LYS A 277 25.23 -29.64 -27.61
N ALA A 278 24.21 -30.38 -28.02
CA ALA A 278 24.43 -31.72 -28.60
C ALA A 278 23.38 -31.98 -29.69
N SER A 279 23.88 -32.16 -30.90
CA SER A 279 23.21 -32.72 -32.06
C SER A 279 23.17 -34.25 -31.96
N GLU A 280 22.01 -34.85 -32.13
CA GLU A 280 21.76 -36.02 -32.99
C GLU A 280 20.24 -36.16 -33.22
#